data_AF-A0A535HYN3-F1
#
_entry.id   AF-A0A535HYN3-F1
#
_cell.length_a   1.000
_cell.length_b   1.000
_cell.length_c   1.000
_cell.angle_alpha   90.00
_cell.angle_beta   90.00
_cell.angle_gamma   90.00
#
_symmetry.space_group_name_H-M   'P 1'
#
loop_
_entity.id
_entity.type
_entity.pdbx_description
1 polymer ?
#
loop_
_entity_poly.entity_id
_entity_poly.type
_entity_poly.pdbx_seq_one_letter_code
_entity_poly.pdbx_strand_id
1 'polypeptide(L)' 'MREMSVTEQRYKAVLAVIGDGRTVGEVARDWGISRRTMHRWLARYEGDGLEGLNN' A
#
# COMPACT_ATOMS: atom_id res chain seq x y z
N MET A 1 7.94 21.40 5.84
CA MET A 1 7.65 20.23 4.99
C MET A 1 6.62 19.41 5.73
N ARG A 2 5.41 19.18 5.19
CA ARG A 2 4.43 18.34 5.90
C ARG A 2 4.86 16.88 5.69
N GLU A 3 5.09 16.17 6.78
CA GLU A 3 5.33 14.72 6.76
C GLU A 3 4.05 14.01 6.30
N MET A 4 4.21 13.03 5.43
CA MET A 4 3.10 12.25 4.87
C MET A 4 2.56 11.28 5.93
N SER A 5 1.24 11.24 6.13
CA SER A 5 0.63 10.32 7.08
C SER A 5 0.89 8.85 6.69
N VAL A 6 0.80 7.94 7.66
CA VAL A 6 0.97 6.50 7.43
C VAL A 6 -0.05 5.98 6.40
N THR A 7 -1.28 6.51 6.42
CA THR A 7 -2.33 6.16 5.47
C THR A 7 -1.96 6.58 4.05
N GLU A 8 -1.44 7.80 3.85
CA GLU A 8 -0.98 8.28 2.55
C GLU A 8 0.23 7.49 2.03
N GLN A 9 1.15 7.08 2.93
CA GLN A 9 2.26 6.19 2.60
C GLN A 9 1.74 4.85 2.06
N ARG A 10 0.84 4.20 2.79
CA ARG A 10 0.27 2.91 2.38
C ARG A 10 -0.54 3.02 1.09
N TYR A 11 -1.26 4.13 0.91
CA TYR A 11 -2.02 4.38 -0.30
C TYR A 11 -1.13 4.47 -1.53
N LYS A 12 0.03 5.13 -1.44
CA LYS A 12 1.02 5.16 -2.52
C LYS A 12 1.53 3.77 -2.88
N ALA A 13 1.78 2.91 -1.89
CA ALA A 13 2.18 1.53 -2.15
C ALA A 13 1.07 0.75 -2.89
N VAL A 14 -0.19 0.94 -2.49
CA VAL A 14 -1.35 0.31 -3.16
C VAL A 14 -1.47 0.79 -4.62
N LEU A 15 -1.41 2.11 -4.86
CA LEU A 15 -1.46 2.69 -6.20
C LEU A 15 -0.33 2.20 -7.10
N ALA A 16 0.87 2.02 -6.56
CA ALA A 16 1.99 1.45 -7.31
C ALA A 16 1.69 0.05 -7.86
N VAL A 17 0.86 -0.75 -7.17
CA VAL A 17 0.46 -2.08 -7.64
C VAL A 17 -0.73 -2.01 -8.60
N ILE A 18 -1.81 -1.34 -8.21
CA ILE A 18 -3.08 -1.39 -8.96
C ILE A 18 -3.18 -0.34 -10.08
N GLY A 19 -2.44 0.76 -9.96
CA GLY A 19 -2.43 1.86 -10.93
C GLY A 19 -1.23 1.77 -11.85
N ASP A 20 -0.01 1.66 -11.29
CA ASP A 20 1.22 1.59 -12.08
C ASP A 20 1.55 0.16 -12.58
N GLY A 21 0.79 -0.85 -12.15
CA GLY A 21 0.97 -2.25 -12.58
C GLY A 21 2.24 -2.92 -12.05
N ARG A 22 2.92 -2.34 -11.05
CA ARG A 22 4.12 -2.96 -10.45
C ARG A 22 3.72 -4.24 -9.73
N THR A 23 4.62 -5.21 -9.70
CA THR A 23 4.34 -6.45 -8.95
C THR A 23 4.37 -6.19 -7.45
N VAL A 24 3.58 -6.95 -6.70
CA VAL A 24 3.59 -6.95 -5.22
C VAL A 24 5.00 -7.17 -4.67
N GLY A 25 5.82 -8.00 -5.34
CA GLY A 25 7.19 -8.28 -4.94
C GLY A 25 8.10 -7.06 -5.04
N GLU A 26 8.01 -6.31 -6.14
CA GLU A 26 8.80 -5.09 -6.36
C GLU A 26 8.42 -4.00 -5.35
N VAL A 27 7.12 -3.75 -5.17
CA VAL A 27 6.65 -2.73 -4.24
C VAL A 27 6.98 -3.11 -2.80
N ALA A 28 6.80 -4.36 -2.39
CA ALA A 28 7.15 -4.79 -1.04
C ALA A 28 8.64 -4.59 -0.74
N ARG A 29 9.53 -4.89 -1.71
CA ARG A 29 10.97 -4.66 -1.57
C ARG A 29 11.32 -3.18 -1.45
N ASP A 30 10.75 -2.36 -2.33
CA ASP A 30 10.99 -0.90 -2.39
C ASP A 30 10.54 -0.20 -1.10
N TRP A 31 9.47 -0.70 -0.49
CA TRP A 31 8.90 -0.16 0.76
C TRP A 31 9.43 -0.84 2.03
N GLY A 32 10.36 -1.80 1.92
CA GLY A 32 10.93 -2.51 3.08
C GLY A 32 9.94 -3.36 3.87
N ILE A 33 8.84 -3.80 3.25
CA ILE A 33 7.79 -4.62 3.87
C ILE A 33 7.77 -6.04 3.31
N SER A 34 7.09 -6.94 4.01
CA SER A 34 6.81 -8.28 3.48
C SER A 34 5.72 -8.24 2.41
N ARG A 35 5.80 -9.14 1.41
CA ARG A 35 4.72 -9.34 0.41
C ARG A 35 3.36 -9.61 1.07
N ARG A 36 3.36 -10.33 2.19
CA ARG A 36 2.14 -10.60 3.00
C ARG A 36 1.51 -9.31 3.53
N THR A 37 2.31 -8.33 3.96
CA THR A 37 1.83 -7.02 4.41
C THR A 37 1.19 -6.27 3.23
N MET A 38 1.84 -6.31 2.07
CA MET A 38 1.32 -5.69 0.86
C MET A 38 -0.02 -6.29 0.41
N HIS A 39 -0.14 -7.63 0.40
CA HIS A 39 -1.43 -8.29 0.12
C HIS A 39 -2.53 -7.90 1.11
N ARG A 40 -2.19 -7.74 2.40
CA ARG A 40 -3.17 -7.29 3.40
C ARG A 40 -3.66 -5.87 3.12
N TRP A 41 -2.77 -4.96 2.71
CA TRP A 41 -3.17 -3.60 2.34
C TRP A 41 -4.05 -3.59 1.10
N LEU A 42 -3.74 -4.40 0.08
CA LEU A 42 -4.57 -4.54 -1.11
C LEU A 42 -5.98 -5.04 -0.76
N ALA A 43 -6.08 -6.12 0.02
CA ALA A 43 -7.37 -6.68 0.42
C ALA A 43 -8.22 -5.69 1.23
N ARG A 44 -7.58 -4.93 2.15
CA ARG A 44 -8.28 -3.91 2.92
C ARG A 44 -8.70 -2.71 2.07
N TYR A 45 -7.87 -2.32 1.11
CA TYR A 45 -8.21 -1.25 0.18
C TYR A 45 -9.35 -1.64 -0.76
N GLU A 46 -9.40 -2.91 -1.19
CA GLU A 46 -10.51 -3.43 -1.99
C GLU A 46 -11.84 -3.41 -1.21
N GLY A 47 -11.82 -3.79 0.07
CA GLY A 47 -13.03 -3.86 0.91
C GLY A 47 -13.50 -2.52 1.48
N ASP A 48 -12.57 -1.74 2.05
CA ASP A 48 -12.87 -0.54 2.86
C ASP A 48 -12.26 0.75 2.28
N GLY A 49 -11.65 0.70 1.09
CA GLY A 49 -11.00 1.86 0.49
C GLY A 49 -9.87 2.42 1.36
N LEU A 50 -9.77 3.75 1.44
CA LEU A 50 -8.73 4.42 2.23
C LEU A 50 -8.84 4.14 3.73
N GLU A 51 -10.05 3.89 4.26
CA GLU A 51 -10.25 3.62 5.68
C GLU A 51 -9.60 2.31 6.12
N GLY A 52 -9.58 1.32 5.22
CA GLY A 52 -8.88 0.06 5.40
C GLY A 52 -7.36 0.19 5.59
N LEU A 53 -6.77 1.35 5.27
CA LEU A 53 -5.33 1.60 5.39
C LEU A 53 -4.93 2.31 6.69
N ASN A 54 -5.86 2.60 7.59
CA ASN A 54 -5.61 3.39 8.81
C ASN A 54 -5.12 2.57 10.04
N ASN A 55 -4.93 1.25 9.91
CA ASN A 55 -4.66 0.32 11.03
C ASN A 55 -3.17 0.06 11.30
#